data_AF-A0A1I4BEW2-F1
#
_entry.id   AF-A0A1I4BEW2-F1
#
_cell.length_a   1.000
_cell.length_b   1.000
_cell.length_c   1.000
_cell.angle_alpha   90.00
_cell.angle_beta   90.00
_cell.angle_gamma   90.00
#
_symmetry.space_group_name_H-M   'P 1'
#
loop_
_entity.id
_entity.type
_entity.pdbx_description
1 polymer ?
#
loop_
_entity_poly.entity_id
_entity_poly.type
_entity_poly.pdbx_seq_one_letter_code
_entity_poly.pdbx_strand_id
1 'polypeptide(L)'
;MGGHDTRVVEAARAWIGTPYLHQASRLGVGADCLGLIRGIWRDLYGHEPERPPPYSRDWSEPSGDERLWLAARRHLMSKPREADWVCGDVLLFRMRSSAVAKHLGILSDTGRAPKFVHAYSGHGVIESPLGAAWRRRVVARFEFPEECE
;
A
#
# COMPACT_ATOMS: atom_id res chain seq x y z
N MET A 1 4.02 -19.69 -14.06
CA MET A 1 2.94 -18.73 -14.39
C MET A 1 2.86 -17.75 -13.24
N GLY A 2 3.43 -16.55 -13.39
CA GLY A 2 3.46 -15.54 -12.33
C GLY A 2 2.04 -15.12 -11.99
N GLY A 3 1.59 -15.43 -10.77
CA GLY A 3 0.21 -15.28 -10.35
C GLY A 3 -0.15 -13.82 -10.19
N HIS A 4 -0.88 -13.23 -11.14
CA HIS A 4 -1.53 -11.95 -10.92
C HIS A 4 -2.60 -12.13 -9.84
N ASP A 5 -2.45 -11.47 -8.68
CA ASP A 5 -3.54 -11.42 -7.71
C ASP A 5 -4.57 -10.41 -8.18
N THR A 6 -5.45 -10.90 -9.06
CA THR A 6 -6.44 -10.09 -9.74
C THR A 6 -7.46 -9.54 -8.74
N ARG A 7 -7.72 -10.28 -7.64
CA ARG A 7 -8.64 -9.84 -6.58
C ARG A 7 -8.11 -8.61 -5.86
N VAL A 8 -6.82 -8.59 -5.51
CA VAL A 8 -6.18 -7.42 -4.87
C VAL A 8 -6.21 -6.20 -5.79
N VAL A 9 -5.94 -6.39 -7.09
CA VAL A 9 -5.96 -5.29 -8.07
C VAL A 9 -7.36 -4.74 -8.29
N GLU A 10 -8.35 -5.62 -8.42
CA GLU A 10 -9.77 -5.24 -8.54
C GLU A 10 -10.25 -4.48 -7.31
N ALA A 11 -9.94 -5.00 -6.11
CA ALA A 11 -10.22 -4.32 -4.85
C ALA A 11 -9.55 -2.94 -4.85
N ALA A 12 -8.25 -2.83 -5.12
CA ALA A 12 -7.55 -1.55 -5.16
C ALA A 12 -8.19 -0.55 -6.14
N ARG A 13 -8.60 -1.01 -7.33
CA ARG A 13 -9.26 -0.15 -8.34
C ARG A 13 -10.65 0.30 -7.91
N ALA A 14 -11.41 -0.51 -7.19
CA ALA A 14 -12.71 -0.12 -6.64
C ALA A 14 -12.59 1.10 -5.70
N TRP A 15 -11.44 1.29 -5.05
CA TRP A 15 -11.19 2.42 -4.17
C TRP A 15 -10.90 3.73 -4.88
N ILE A 16 -10.58 3.73 -6.18
CA ILE A 16 -10.26 4.94 -6.94
C ILE A 16 -11.41 5.95 -6.85
N GLY A 17 -11.06 7.21 -6.56
CA GLY A 17 -12.02 8.29 -6.33
C GLY A 17 -12.42 8.47 -4.86
N THR A 18 -12.04 7.56 -3.96
CA THR A 18 -12.22 7.75 -2.52
C THR A 18 -11.42 8.96 -2.04
N PRO A 19 -12.03 9.96 -1.37
CA PRO A 19 -11.32 11.16 -0.90
C PRO A 19 -10.17 10.84 0.06
N TYR A 20 -9.15 11.70 0.09
CA TYR A 20 -8.08 11.54 1.06
C TYR A 20 -8.53 12.03 2.43
N LEU A 21 -8.56 11.15 3.42
CA LEU A 21 -8.85 11.48 4.81
C LEU A 21 -7.89 10.72 5.72
N HIS A 22 -7.08 11.48 6.46
CA HIS A 22 -6.06 10.95 7.37
C HIS A 22 -6.70 10.00 8.40
N GLN A 23 -6.10 8.82 8.61
CA GLN A 23 -6.57 7.72 9.45
C GLN A 23 -7.89 7.03 9.05
N ALA A 24 -8.54 7.46 7.98
CA ALA A 24 -9.77 6.83 7.50
C ALA A 24 -9.47 5.58 6.66
N SER A 25 -10.38 4.60 6.69
CA SER A 25 -10.33 3.35 5.91
C SER A 25 -11.71 2.98 5.36
N ARG A 26 -12.43 3.93 4.76
CA ARG A 26 -13.79 3.71 4.25
C ARG A 26 -13.94 4.09 2.78
N LEU A 27 -14.26 3.09 1.97
CA LEU A 27 -14.50 3.21 0.53
C LEU A 27 -15.52 4.32 0.24
N GLY A 28 -15.19 5.20 -0.72
CA GLY A 28 -16.03 6.33 -1.15
C GLY A 28 -16.19 7.47 -0.15
N VAL A 29 -15.74 7.30 1.11
CA VAL A 29 -15.88 8.31 2.17
C VAL A 29 -14.53 8.95 2.50
N GLY A 30 -13.50 8.14 2.70
CA GLY A 30 -12.19 8.64 3.12
C GLY A 30 -11.17 7.53 3.31
N ALA A 31 -9.97 7.74 2.76
CA ALA A 31 -8.83 6.84 2.95
C ALA A 31 -7.51 7.61 3.01
N ASP A 32 -6.57 7.14 3.83
CA ASP A 32 -5.15 7.43 3.63
C ASP A 32 -4.41 6.19 3.09
N CYS A 33 -3.08 6.24 2.98
CA CYS A 33 -2.31 5.17 2.36
C CYS A 33 -2.40 3.86 3.13
N LEU A 34 -2.40 3.89 4.47
CA LEU A 34 -2.61 2.72 5.31
C LEU A 34 -4.09 2.31 5.31
N GLY A 35 -4.98 3.28 5.32
CA GLY A 35 -6.42 3.10 5.26
C GLY A 35 -6.89 2.38 4.00
N LEU A 36 -6.24 2.64 2.85
CA LEU A 36 -6.45 1.89 1.61
C LEU A 36 -6.07 0.41 1.79
N ILE A 37 -4.89 0.11 2.34
CA ILE A 37 -4.45 -1.28 2.55
C ILE A 37 -5.34 -2.01 3.55
N ARG A 38 -5.72 -1.34 4.66
CA ARG A 38 -6.70 -1.87 5.63
C ARG A 38 -8.06 -2.13 5.00
N GLY A 39 -8.49 -1.22 4.13
CA GLY A 39 -9.72 -1.32 3.37
C GLY A 39 -9.73 -2.54 2.46
N ILE A 40 -8.70 -2.69 1.64
CA ILE A 40 -8.51 -3.86 0.76
C ILE A 40 -8.44 -5.15 1.57
N TRP A 41 -7.70 -5.16 2.68
CA TRP A 41 -7.65 -6.31 3.57
C TRP A 41 -9.06 -6.70 4.04
N ARG A 42 -9.86 -5.73 4.49
CA ARG A 42 -11.24 -6.01 4.90
C ARG A 42 -12.11 -6.51 3.75
N ASP A 43 -11.91 -6.01 2.54
CA ASP A 43 -12.66 -6.47 1.37
C ASP A 43 -12.30 -7.93 1.01
N LEU A 44 -11.05 -8.35 1.26
CA LEU A 44 -10.56 -9.70 0.97
C LEU A 44 -10.85 -10.72 2.10
N TYR A 45 -10.70 -10.31 3.36
CA TYR A 45 -10.74 -11.20 4.54
C TYR A 45 -11.90 -10.94 5.50
N GLY A 46 -12.73 -9.92 5.23
CA GLY A 46 -13.91 -9.58 6.05
C GLY A 46 -13.62 -8.85 7.37
N HIS A 47 -12.35 -8.66 7.74
CA HIS A 47 -11.92 -7.98 8.96
C HIS A 47 -10.67 -7.13 8.69
N GLU A 48 -10.21 -6.32 9.65
CA GLU A 48 -8.92 -5.62 9.53
C GLU A 48 -7.83 -6.33 10.34
N PRO A 49 -6.55 -6.30 9.91
CA PRO A 49 -5.47 -7.08 10.53
C PRO A 49 -5.13 -6.58 11.94
N GLU A 50 -5.10 -5.26 12.11
CA GLU A 50 -4.98 -4.61 13.41
C GLU A 50 -5.60 -3.20 13.34
N ARG A 51 -6.04 -2.68 14.48
CA ARG A 51 -6.40 -1.26 14.58
C ARG A 51 -5.13 -0.47 14.87
N PRO A 52 -4.66 0.38 13.93
CA PRO A 52 -3.49 1.20 14.20
C PRO A 52 -3.81 2.22 15.31
N PRO A 53 -2.85 2.52 16.21
CA PRO A 53 -3.00 3.65 17.12
C PRO A 53 -3.09 4.96 16.33
N PRO A 54 -3.63 6.05 16.91
CA PRO A 54 -3.59 7.36 16.26
C PRO A 54 -2.16 7.74 15.86
N TYR A 55 -1.95 8.07 14.59
CA TYR A 55 -0.65 8.50 14.05
C TYR A 55 -0.73 9.88 13.40
N SER A 56 0.33 10.67 13.49
CA SER A 56 0.44 11.96 12.80
C SER A 56 0.75 11.78 11.31
N ARG A 57 0.65 12.83 10.49
CA ARG A 57 1.11 12.77 9.07
C ARG A 57 2.63 12.59 8.97
N ASP A 58 3.36 13.06 9.98
CA ASP A 58 4.81 12.90 10.13
C ASP A 58 5.14 11.61 10.88
N TRP A 59 4.25 10.61 10.81
CA TRP A 59 4.33 9.39 11.59
C TRP A 59 5.75 8.83 11.64
N SER A 60 6.32 8.83 12.85
CA SER A 60 7.66 8.31 13.16
C SER A 60 8.83 9.01 12.47
N GLU A 61 8.64 10.12 11.76
CA GLU A 61 9.74 10.90 11.20
C GLU A 61 10.67 11.49 12.28
N PRO A 62 10.16 12.03 13.40
CA PRO A 62 11.04 12.57 14.44
C PRO A 62 11.85 11.50 15.18
N SER A 63 11.30 10.29 15.33
CA SER A 63 11.97 9.17 16.02
C SER A 63 12.81 8.29 15.10
N GLY A 64 12.55 8.32 13.78
CA GLY A 64 13.18 7.41 12.82
C GLY A 64 12.62 5.98 12.88
N ASP A 65 11.54 5.73 13.64
CA ASP A 65 11.00 4.39 13.79
C ASP A 65 10.29 3.94 12.51
N GLU A 66 10.72 2.83 11.91
CA GLU A 66 10.10 2.23 10.72
C GLU A 66 8.80 1.46 11.08
N ARG A 67 7.88 2.09 11.82
CA ARG A 67 6.67 1.43 12.38
C ARG A 67 5.77 0.82 11.32
N LEU A 68 5.55 1.54 10.22
CA LEU A 68 4.73 1.03 9.12
C LEU A 68 5.39 -0.17 8.43
N TRP A 69 6.71 -0.16 8.28
CA TRP A 69 7.45 -1.31 7.78
C TRP A 69 7.31 -2.50 8.73
N LEU A 70 7.52 -2.31 10.02
CA LEU A 70 7.39 -3.39 11.02
C LEU A 70 5.98 -3.98 11.04
N ALA A 71 4.94 -3.16 10.92
CA ALA A 71 3.57 -3.61 10.79
C ALA A 71 3.33 -4.39 9.49
N ALA A 72 3.82 -3.87 8.35
CA ALA A 72 3.74 -4.58 7.07
C ALA A 72 4.41 -5.96 7.14
N ARG A 73 5.57 -6.09 7.77
CA ARG A 73 6.26 -7.38 7.95
C ARG A 73 5.55 -8.36 8.88
N ARG A 74 4.71 -7.86 9.79
CA ARG A 74 3.95 -8.69 10.74
C ARG A 74 2.70 -9.27 10.09
N HIS A 75 2.07 -8.52 9.19
CA HIS A 75 0.78 -8.89 8.60
C HIS A 75 0.86 -9.35 7.14
N LEU A 76 1.86 -8.89 6.38
CA LEU A 76 2.04 -9.22 4.97
C LEU A 76 3.25 -10.14 4.76
N MET A 77 3.21 -10.93 3.69
CA MET A 77 4.31 -11.78 3.29
C MET A 77 5.36 -10.96 2.53
N SER A 78 6.58 -10.87 3.07
CA SER A 78 7.65 -10.10 2.43
C SER A 78 8.17 -10.81 1.18
N LYS A 79 8.23 -10.11 0.05
CA LYS A 79 8.86 -10.62 -1.17
C LYS A 79 10.37 -10.35 -1.17
N PRO A 80 11.21 -11.30 -1.65
CA PRO A 80 12.61 -11.04 -1.95
C PRO A 80 12.78 -9.88 -2.95
N ARG A 81 13.94 -9.22 -2.94
CA ARG A 81 14.20 -8.09 -3.84
C ARG A 81 14.34 -8.53 -5.29
N GLU A 82 14.77 -9.76 -5.50
CA GLU A 82 15.04 -10.40 -6.78
C GLU A 82 13.78 -11.02 -7.38
N ALA A 83 12.72 -11.20 -6.57
CA ALA A 83 11.45 -11.73 -7.05
C ALA A 83 10.82 -10.82 -8.10
N ASP A 84 10.07 -11.41 -9.03
CA ASP A 84 9.35 -10.65 -10.04
C ASP A 84 8.34 -9.67 -9.42
N TRP A 85 8.12 -8.57 -10.11
CA TRP A 85 7.06 -7.62 -9.76
C TRP A 85 5.76 -8.16 -10.29
N VAL A 86 4.77 -8.27 -9.41
CA VAL A 86 3.50 -8.93 -9.73
C VAL A 86 2.34 -8.01 -9.37
N CYS A 87 1.34 -7.93 -10.25
CA CYS A 87 0.14 -7.16 -9.95
C CYS A 87 -0.53 -7.70 -8.67
N GLY A 88 -0.85 -6.80 -7.74
CA GLY A 88 -1.27 -7.14 -6.38
C GLY A 88 -0.19 -6.88 -5.32
N ASP A 89 1.09 -6.73 -5.72
CA ASP A 89 2.17 -6.43 -4.78
C ASP A 89 1.88 -5.15 -4.01
N VAL A 90 1.97 -5.22 -2.67
CA VAL A 90 1.99 -4.06 -1.78
C VAL A 90 3.39 -3.45 -1.82
N LEU A 91 3.47 -2.21 -2.26
CA LEU A 91 4.70 -1.44 -2.39
C LEU A 91 4.86 -0.51 -1.19
N LEU A 92 5.97 -0.63 -0.47
CA LEU A 92 6.35 0.30 0.59
C LEU A 92 7.36 1.31 0.06
N PHE A 93 7.04 2.59 0.23
CA PHE A 93 7.82 3.70 -0.29
C PHE A 93 8.47 4.53 0.82
N ARG A 94 9.72 4.90 0.57
CA ARG A 94 10.44 5.95 1.28
C ARG A 94 10.49 7.21 0.41
N MET A 95 9.73 8.23 0.81
CA MET A 95 9.52 9.43 -0.02
C MET A 95 10.77 10.32 -0.13
N ARG A 96 11.61 10.32 0.92
CA ARG A 96 12.88 11.05 1.00
C ARG A 96 13.94 10.13 1.62
N SER A 97 15.19 10.22 1.15
CA SER A 97 16.26 9.28 1.57
C SER A 97 16.53 9.26 3.08
N SER A 98 16.33 10.38 3.77
CA SER A 98 16.51 10.52 5.22
C SER A 98 15.23 10.29 6.04
N ALA A 99 14.11 9.96 5.40
CA ALA A 99 12.83 9.73 6.08
C ALA A 99 12.54 8.24 6.23
N VAL A 100 11.64 7.92 7.16
CA VAL A 100 11.10 6.57 7.32
C VAL A 100 10.23 6.17 6.11
N ALA A 101 10.10 4.87 5.88
CA ALA A 101 9.19 4.32 4.89
C ALA A 101 7.75 4.39 5.41
N LYS A 102 6.96 5.32 4.86
CA LYS A 102 5.64 5.68 5.40
C LYS A 102 4.53 5.81 4.36
N HIS A 103 4.78 5.41 3.13
CA HIS A 103 3.79 5.47 2.05
C HIS A 103 3.57 4.10 1.44
N LEU A 104 2.32 3.73 1.19
CA LEU A 104 1.92 2.43 0.65
C LEU A 104 1.16 2.60 -0.65
N GLY A 105 1.22 1.58 -1.50
CA GLY A 105 0.40 1.46 -2.71
C GLY A 105 0.36 0.02 -3.20
N ILE A 106 -0.57 -0.26 -4.13
CA ILE A 106 -0.75 -1.57 -4.75
C ILE A 106 -0.29 -1.50 -6.20
N LEU A 107 0.58 -2.40 -6.63
CA LEU A 107 0.95 -2.52 -8.03
C LEU A 107 -0.26 -3.01 -8.85
N SER A 108 -0.75 -2.21 -9.78
CA SER A 108 -1.95 -2.52 -10.58
C SER A 108 -1.62 -2.93 -12.02
N ASP A 109 -0.41 -2.63 -12.51
CA ASP A 109 0.04 -3.00 -13.85
C ASP A 109 1.58 -3.13 -13.87
N THR A 110 2.09 -4.21 -14.47
CA THR A 110 3.52 -4.50 -14.67
C THR A 110 3.98 -4.39 -16.12
N GLY A 111 3.08 -4.00 -17.04
CA GLY A 111 3.33 -3.89 -18.46
C GLY A 111 4.31 -2.79 -18.85
N ARG A 112 4.29 -2.38 -20.12
CA ARG A 112 5.23 -1.37 -20.68
C ARG A 112 5.22 -0.04 -19.92
N ALA A 113 4.07 0.32 -19.35
CA ALA A 113 3.90 1.50 -18.51
C ALA A 113 3.31 1.04 -17.17
N PRO A 114 4.15 0.62 -16.20
CA PRO A 114 3.67 0.07 -14.94
C PRO A 114 2.91 1.13 -14.15
N LYS A 115 1.92 0.70 -13.37
CA LYS A 115 1.02 1.57 -12.60
C LYS A 115 0.78 1.02 -11.21
N PHE A 116 0.39 1.90 -10.31
CA PHE A 116 0.04 1.54 -8.94
C PHE A 116 -1.10 2.42 -8.42
N VAL A 117 -1.90 1.85 -7.53
CA VAL A 117 -2.98 2.56 -6.83
C VAL A 117 -2.50 2.97 -5.45
N HIS A 118 -2.74 4.22 -5.07
CA HIS A 118 -2.43 4.73 -3.73
C HIS A 118 -3.37 5.84 -3.31
N ALA A 119 -3.56 6.02 -2.01
CA ALA A 119 -4.18 7.22 -1.47
C ALA A 119 -3.13 8.32 -1.35
N TYR A 120 -3.35 9.43 -2.04
CA TYR A 120 -2.43 10.55 -2.10
C TYR A 120 -3.06 11.82 -1.53
N SER A 121 -2.32 12.48 -0.62
CA SER A 121 -2.79 13.70 0.04
C SER A 121 -3.18 14.76 -0.98
N GLY A 122 -4.36 15.36 -0.78
CA GLY A 122 -4.93 16.38 -1.67
C GLY A 122 -5.59 15.84 -2.95
N HIS A 123 -5.56 14.53 -3.20
CA HIS A 123 -6.14 13.91 -4.41
C HIS A 123 -7.14 12.80 -4.09
N GLY A 124 -6.88 12.00 -3.05
CA GLY A 124 -7.65 10.79 -2.76
C GLY A 124 -6.96 9.54 -3.30
N VAL A 125 -7.71 8.46 -3.46
CA VAL A 125 -7.22 7.22 -4.05
C VAL A 125 -7.20 7.37 -5.57
N ILE A 126 -6.02 7.23 -6.15
CA ILE A 126 -5.79 7.39 -7.59
C ILE A 126 -4.88 6.27 -8.10
N GLU A 127 -4.94 6.01 -9.41
CA GLU A 127 -3.96 5.20 -10.12
C GLU A 127 -2.90 6.12 -10.75
N SER A 128 -1.64 5.89 -10.39
CA SER A 128 -0.50 6.70 -10.82
C SER A 128 0.49 5.87 -11.64
N PRO A 129 1.19 6.46 -12.62
CA PRO A 129 2.30 5.78 -13.29
C PRO A 129 3.43 5.46 -12.30
N LEU A 130 3.88 4.20 -12.28
CA LEU A 130 5.03 3.76 -11.52
C LEU A 130 6.33 3.98 -12.32
N GLY A 131 6.59 5.24 -12.68
CA GLY A 131 7.80 5.63 -13.39
C GLY A 131 9.08 5.43 -12.56
N ALA A 132 10.24 5.62 -13.18
CA ALA A 132 11.56 5.42 -12.54
C ALA A 132 11.71 6.17 -11.21
N ALA A 133 11.10 7.37 -11.10
CA ALA A 133 11.14 8.17 -9.88
C ALA A 133 10.38 7.57 -8.71
N TRP A 134 9.26 6.90 -8.96
CA TRP A 134 8.54 6.17 -7.92
C TRP A 134 9.21 4.83 -7.63
N ARG A 135 9.65 4.09 -8.66
CA ARG A 135 10.32 2.79 -8.49
C ARG A 135 11.54 2.87 -7.58
N ARG A 136 12.41 3.87 -7.74
CA ARG A 136 13.60 4.04 -6.88
C ARG A 136 13.29 4.30 -5.40
N ARG A 137 12.05 4.69 -5.09
CA ARG A 137 11.58 4.95 -3.72
C ARG A 137 10.99 3.71 -3.05
N VAL A 138 10.75 2.64 -3.80
CA VAL A 138 10.26 1.37 -3.25
C VAL A 138 11.39 0.73 -2.46
N VAL A 139 11.17 0.53 -1.17
CA VAL A 139 12.17 -0.04 -0.25
C VAL A 139 11.84 -1.49 0.14
N ALA A 140 10.57 -1.89 0.01
CA ALA A 140 10.12 -3.26 0.22
C ALA A 140 8.86 -3.54 -0.61
N ARG A 141 8.63 -4.83 -0.87
CA ARG A 141 7.43 -5.35 -1.53
C ARG A 141 6.86 -6.48 -0.70
N PHE A 142 5.54 -6.57 -0.66
CA PHE A 142 4.83 -7.58 0.10
C PHE A 142 3.64 -8.13 -0.69
N GLU A 143 3.13 -9.27 -0.25
CA GLU A 143 1.91 -9.90 -0.72
C GLU A 143 0.94 -10.05 0.46
N PHE A 144 -0.35 -10.00 0.16
CA PHE A 144 -1.36 -10.37 1.15
C PHE A 144 -1.32 -11.90 1.38
N PRO A 145 -1.57 -12.39 2.61
CA PRO A 145 -1.55 -13.84 2.91
C PRO A 145 -2.67 -14.58 2.18
N GLU A 146 -2.43 -15.81 1.70
CA GLU A 146 -3.46 -16.54 0.92
C GLU A 146 -4.69 -16.94 1.76
N GLU A 147 -4.52 -17.15 3.07
CA GLU A 147 -5.59 -17.46 4.03
C GLU A 147 -5.24 -16.81 5.40
N CYS A 148 -6.20 -16.12 6.02
CA CYS A 148 -6.13 -15.85 7.46
C CYS A 148 -6.73 -17.08 8.15
N GLU A 149 -5.90 -17.99 8.65
CA GLU A 149 -6.34 -18.97 9.68
C GLU A 149 -6.65 -18.26 11.01
#